data_AF-A0A2E2B0J3-F1
#
_entry.id   AF-A0A2E2B0J3-F1
#
_cell.length_a   1.000
_cell.length_b   1.000
_cell.length_c   1.000
_cell.angle_alpha   90.00
_cell.angle_beta   90.00
_cell.angle_gamma   90.00
#
_symmetry.space_group_name_H-M   'P 1'
#
loop_
_entity.id
_entity.type
_entity.pdbx_description
1 polymer ?
#
loop_
_entity_poly.entity_id
_entity_poly.type
_entity_poly.pdbx_seq_one_letter_code
_entity_poly.pdbx_strand_id
1 'polypeptide(L)'
;LDIATHPGVKQMTELLVMGLANAVNFCRPSYLTIMTDLPGTESYINKLMEQVRDQSLHEFGSRMQMQHWIEPAAQPAANGAALALTKLYFNNATE
;
A
#
# COMPACT_ATOMS: atom_id res chain seq x y z
N LEU A 1 1.91 -0.43 -21.96
CA LEU A 1 1.68 -1.83 -21.56
C LEU A 1 0.73 -1.81 -20.38
N ASP A 2 -0.48 -2.33 -20.53
CA ASP A 2 -1.41 -2.45 -19.40
C ASP A 2 -0.90 -3.58 -18.49
N ILE A 3 -0.06 -3.20 -17.52
CA ILE A 3 0.60 -4.10 -16.56
C ILE A 3 -0.41 -5.06 -15.91
N ALA A 4 -1.67 -4.65 -15.78
CA ALA A 4 -2.75 -5.43 -15.18
C ALA A 4 -3.23 -6.64 -16.00
N THR A 5 -2.89 -6.75 -17.30
CA THR A 5 -3.40 -7.84 -18.16
C THR A 5 -2.44 -9.03 -18.31
N HIS A 6 -1.19 -8.93 -17.84
CA HIS A 6 -0.27 -10.06 -17.88
C HIS A 6 -0.68 -11.12 -16.82
N PRO A 7 -0.86 -12.41 -17.17
CA PRO A 7 -1.38 -13.42 -16.24
C PRO A 7 -0.57 -13.56 -14.95
N GLY A 8 0.76 -13.49 -15.04
CA GLY A 8 1.63 -13.52 -13.87
C GLY A 8 1.49 -12.29 -12.96
N VAL A 9 1.25 -11.11 -13.55
CA VAL A 9 1.05 -9.88 -12.76
C VAL A 9 -0.33 -9.90 -12.10
N LYS A 10 -1.34 -10.44 -12.78
CA LYS A 10 -2.67 -10.63 -12.21
C LYS A 10 -2.61 -11.53 -10.98
N GLN A 11 -1.98 -12.71 -11.09
CA GLN A 11 -1.83 -13.63 -9.97
C GLN A 11 -1.03 -13.01 -8.81
N MET A 12 0.05 -12.31 -9.12
CA MET A 12 0.84 -11.60 -8.11
C MET A 12 0.02 -10.51 -7.41
N THR A 13 -0.83 -9.80 -8.15
CA THR A 13 -1.73 -8.78 -7.60
C THR A 13 -2.77 -9.41 -6.68
N GLU A 14 -3.39 -10.53 -7.07
CA GLU A 14 -4.35 -11.26 -6.22
C GLU A 14 -3.72 -11.70 -4.89
N LEU A 15 -2.51 -12.25 -4.94
CA LEU A 15 -1.77 -12.64 -3.73
C LEU A 15 -1.41 -11.43 -2.85
N LEU A 16 -0.99 -10.32 -3.47
CA LEU A 16 -0.65 -9.09 -2.76
C LEU A 16 -1.89 -8.50 -2.07
N VAL A 17 -3.02 -8.42 -2.75
CA VAL A 17 -4.28 -7.93 -2.18
C VAL A 17 -4.69 -8.79 -0.99
N MET A 18 -4.68 -10.12 -1.15
CA MET A 18 -5.03 -11.05 -0.08
C MET A 18 -4.13 -10.87 1.16
N GLY A 19 -2.82 -10.75 0.95
CA GLY A 19 -1.86 -10.52 2.04
C GLY A 19 -2.10 -9.19 2.75
N LEU A 20 -2.28 -8.11 1.98
CA LEU A 20 -2.51 -6.77 2.53
C LEU A 20 -3.86 -6.68 3.27
N ALA A 21 -4.93 -7.25 2.73
CA ALA A 21 -6.23 -7.27 3.39
C ALA A 21 -6.18 -8.03 4.72
N ASN A 22 -5.49 -9.17 4.76
CA ASN A 22 -5.28 -9.91 6.00
C ASN A 22 -4.49 -9.10 7.03
N ALA A 23 -3.40 -8.43 6.61
CA ALA A 23 -2.61 -7.57 7.48
C ALA A 23 -3.43 -6.40 8.02
N VAL A 24 -4.24 -5.74 7.18
CA VAL A 24 -5.14 -4.66 7.59
C VAL A 24 -6.18 -5.15 8.60
N ASN A 25 -6.82 -6.29 8.35
CA ASN A 25 -7.83 -6.86 9.25
C ASN A 25 -7.23 -7.23 10.62
N PHE A 26 -5.98 -7.68 10.64
CA PHE A 26 -5.27 -8.03 11.87
C PHE A 26 -4.75 -6.81 12.62
N CYS A 27 -3.98 -5.94 11.97
CA CYS A 27 -3.33 -4.79 12.58
C CYS A 27 -4.28 -3.62 12.85
N ARG A 28 -5.41 -3.56 12.13
CA ARG A 28 -6.43 -2.50 12.21
C ARG A 28 -5.83 -1.09 12.11
N PRO A 29 -4.99 -0.81 11.09
CA PRO A 29 -4.35 0.49 10.97
C PRO A 29 -5.39 1.57 10.66
N SER A 30 -5.19 2.77 11.22
CA SER A 30 -5.99 3.94 10.83
C SER A 30 -5.53 4.54 9.48
N TYR A 31 -4.29 4.25 9.08
CA TYR A 31 -3.66 4.76 7.87
C TYR A 31 -2.87 3.65 7.15
N LEU A 32 -3.09 3.51 5.85
CA LEU A 32 -2.33 2.64 4.95
C LEU A 32 -1.70 3.50 3.85
N THR A 33 -0.37 3.45 3.75
CA THR A 33 0.38 4.16 2.71
C THR A 33 1.08 3.14 1.84
N ILE A 34 0.83 3.18 0.53
CA ILE A 34 1.53 2.34 -0.44
C ILE A 34 2.59 3.19 -1.13
N MET A 35 3.83 2.74 -1.11
CA MET A 35 5.00 3.46 -1.60
C MET A 35 5.64 2.65 -2.72
N THR A 36 5.88 3.27 -3.88
CA THR A 36 6.55 2.62 -5.02
C THR A 36 7.34 3.66 -5.79
N ASP A 37 8.53 3.29 -6.26
CA ASP A 37 9.38 4.09 -7.14
C ASP A 37 9.11 3.81 -8.63
N LEU A 38 8.18 2.91 -8.93
CA LEU A 38 7.82 2.53 -10.29
C LEU A 38 7.02 3.66 -10.98
N PRO A 39 7.53 4.23 -12.08
CA PRO A 39 6.82 5.28 -12.81
C PRO A 39 5.58 4.72 -13.51
N GLY A 40 4.50 5.51 -13.53
CA GLY A 40 3.27 5.18 -14.27
C GLY A 40 2.38 4.11 -13.63
N THR A 41 2.61 3.74 -12.36
CA THR A 41 1.81 2.73 -11.66
C THR A 41 0.60 3.28 -10.92
N GLU A 42 0.30 4.58 -11.02
CA GLU A 42 -0.76 5.25 -10.25
C GLU A 42 -2.13 4.56 -10.42
N SER A 43 -2.53 4.26 -11.65
CA SER A 43 -3.78 3.56 -11.93
C SER A 43 -3.79 2.15 -11.34
N TYR A 44 -2.66 1.46 -11.37
CA TYR A 44 -2.51 0.13 -10.78
C TYR A 44 -2.62 0.19 -9.25
N ILE A 45 -1.92 1.13 -8.59
CA ILE A 45 -1.98 1.28 -7.13
C ILE A 45 -3.38 1.71 -6.68
N ASN A 46 -4.07 2.57 -7.43
CA ASN A 46 -5.45 2.94 -7.12
C ASN A 46 -6.38 1.71 -7.15
N LYS A 47 -6.27 0.85 -8.18
CA LYS A 47 -7.02 -0.41 -8.26
C LYS A 47 -6.63 -1.37 -7.13
N LEU A 48 -5.35 -1.45 -6.78
CA LEU A 48 -4.86 -2.26 -5.67
C LEU A 48 -5.49 -1.82 -4.35
N MET A 49 -5.49 -0.51 -4.07
CA MET A 49 -6.10 0.06 -2.86
C MET A 49 -7.60 -0.22 -2.79
N GLU A 50 -8.32 -0.09 -3.91
CA GLU A 50 -9.73 -0.43 -4.01
C GLU A 50 -9.97 -1.90 -3.64
N GLN A 51 -9.22 -2.83 -4.24
CA GLN A 51 -9.35 -4.26 -3.97
C GLN A 51 -8.98 -4.63 -2.51
N VAL A 52 -7.97 -3.98 -1.93
CA VAL A 52 -7.64 -4.18 -0.50
C VAL A 52 -8.77 -3.67 0.38
N ARG A 53 -9.41 -2.56 0.03
CA ARG A 53 -10.56 -2.03 0.77
C ARG A 53 -11.75 -2.98 0.70
N ASP A 54 -12.04 -3.54 -0.48
CA ASP A 54 -13.15 -4.47 -0.69
C ASP A 54 -12.98 -5.79 0.08
N GLN A 55 -11.73 -6.22 0.27
CA GLN A 55 -11.39 -7.43 1.05
C GLN A 55 -11.14 -7.14 2.54
N SER A 56 -11.16 -5.87 2.95
CA SER A 56 -11.08 -5.49 4.36
C SER A 56 -12.47 -5.61 5.00
N LEU A 57 -12.51 -5.95 6.29
CA LEU A 57 -13.75 -5.95 7.06
C LEU A 57 -14.39 -4.55 7.00
N HIS A 58 -15.69 -4.50 6.73
CA HIS A 58 -16.43 -3.26 6.43
C HIS A 58 -16.23 -2.14 7.47
N GLU A 59 -16.16 -2.51 8.76
CA GLU A 59 -15.97 -1.59 9.88
C GLU A 59 -14.60 -0.88 9.85
N PHE A 60 -13.58 -1.52 9.25
CA PHE A 60 -12.23 -0.98 9.13
C PHE A 60 -12.01 -0.33 7.77
N GLY A 61 -12.48 -0.96 6.69
CA GLY A 61 -12.32 -0.45 5.32
C GLY A 61 -12.90 0.96 5.13
N SER A 62 -13.99 1.28 5.83
CA SER A 62 -14.65 2.60 5.77
C SER A 62 -13.93 3.70 6.56
N ARG A 63 -13.10 3.35 7.55
CA ARG A 63 -12.41 4.30 8.44
C ARG A 63 -10.93 4.47 8.12
N MET A 64 -10.36 3.50 7.41
CA MET A 64 -8.95 3.49 7.06
C MET A 64 -8.67 4.46 5.92
N GLN A 65 -7.76 5.42 6.17
CA GLN A 65 -7.27 6.31 5.13
C GLN A 65 -6.20 5.58 4.31
N MET A 66 -6.40 5.49 3.00
CA MET A 66 -5.44 4.88 2.08
C MET A 66 -4.86 5.95 1.14
N GLN A 67 -3.55 5.94 0.94
CA GLN A 67 -2.88 6.87 0.03
C GLN A 67 -1.74 6.20 -0.73
N HIS A 68 -1.52 6.65 -1.96
CA HIS A 68 -0.35 6.32 -2.76
C HIS A 68 0.74 7.38 -2.57
N TRP A 69 1.96 6.95 -2.29
CA TRP A 69 3.11 7.83 -2.11
C TRP A 69 3.99 7.87 -3.37
N ILE A 70 3.77 8.89 -4.19
CA ILE A 70 4.46 9.09 -5.48
C ILE A 70 5.76 9.88 -5.30
N GLU A 71 5.78 10.83 -4.36
CA GLU A 71 6.97 11.65 -4.06
C GLU A 71 7.12 11.89 -2.55
N PRO A 72 8.27 11.52 -1.96
CA PRO A 72 8.56 11.79 -0.55
C PRO A 72 8.53 13.25 -0.15
N ALA A 73 8.79 14.16 -1.10
CA ALA A 73 8.95 15.58 -0.86
C ALA A 73 7.65 16.41 -0.92
N ALA A 74 6.56 15.88 -1.50
CA ALA A 74 5.40 16.68 -1.90
C ALA A 74 4.16 16.60 -0.97
N GLN A 75 4.20 15.80 0.11
CA GLN A 75 3.02 15.47 0.93
C GLN A 75 3.31 15.61 2.45
N PRO A 76 2.27 15.65 3.34
CA PRO A 76 2.36 16.15 4.72
C PRO A 76 3.47 15.51 5.56
N ALA A 77 3.96 16.25 6.56
CA ALA A 77 5.01 15.82 7.50
C ALA A 77 4.78 14.41 8.10
N ALA A 78 3.52 13.98 8.23
CA ALA A 78 3.15 12.63 8.66
C ALA A 78 3.72 11.51 7.77
N ASN A 79 3.76 11.71 6.45
CA ASN A 79 4.27 10.70 5.50
C ASN A 79 5.80 10.65 5.51
N GLY A 80 6.45 11.82 5.64
CA GLY A 80 7.90 11.90 5.86
C GLY A 80 8.32 11.25 7.19
N ALA A 81 7.53 11.46 8.25
CA ALA A 81 7.73 10.80 9.54
C ALA A 81 7.55 9.28 9.42
N ALA A 82 6.55 8.80 8.68
CA ALA A 82 6.35 7.37 8.45
C ALA A 82 7.56 6.73 7.76
N LEU A 83 8.12 7.34 6.70
CA LEU A 83 9.36 6.82 6.09
C LEU A 83 10.57 6.90 7.01
N ALA A 84 10.73 7.99 7.76
CA ALA A 84 11.82 8.09 8.72
C ALA A 84 11.73 6.96 9.76
N LEU A 85 10.53 6.68 10.28
CA LEU A 85 10.28 5.56 11.18
C LEU A 85 10.56 4.22 10.49
N THR A 86 10.08 3.98 9.27
CA THR A 86 10.37 2.76 8.53
C THR A 86 11.88 2.55 8.34
N LYS A 87 12.63 3.62 8.04
CA LYS A 87 14.10 3.55 7.98
C LYS A 87 14.70 3.22 9.34
N LEU A 88 14.24 3.82 10.43
CA LEU A 88 14.76 3.50 11.77
C LEU A 88 14.48 2.05 12.19
N TYR A 89 13.29 1.52 11.87
CA TYR A 89 12.88 0.18 12.31
C TYR A 89 13.38 -0.94 11.40
N PHE A 90 13.50 -0.71 10.09
CA PHE A 90 13.81 -1.77 9.12
C PHE A 90 15.19 -1.62 8.47
N ASN A 91 15.82 -0.45 8.53
CA ASN A 91 17.16 -0.24 7.98
C ASN A 91 18.29 -0.64 8.96
N ASN A 92 17.94 -0.96 10.21
CA ASN A 92 18.83 -1.60 11.19
C ASN A 92 18.80 -3.15 11.10
N ALA A 93 18.03 -3.73 10.17
CA ALA A 93 17.98 -5.18 9.97
C ALA A 93 19.09 -5.71 9.02
N THR A 94 19.98 -4.83 8.59
CA THR A 94 21.18 -5.16 7.81
C THR A 94 22.41 -4.46 8.42
N GLU A 95 22.82 -4.90 9.61
CA GLU A 95 24.22 -4.94 10.03
C GLU A 95 24.54 -6.36 10.53
#